data_AF-A0A100WVY3-F1
#
_entry.id   AF-A0A100WVY3-F1
#
_cell.length_a   1.000
_cell.length_b   1.000
_cell.length_c   1.000
_cell.angle_alpha   90.00
_cell.angle_beta   90.00
_cell.angle_gamma   90.00
#
_symmetry.space_group_name_H-M   'P 1'
#
loop_
_entity.id
_entity.type
_entity.pdbx_description
1 polymer ?
#
loop_
_entity_poly.entity_id
_entity_poly.type
_entity_poly.pdbx_seq_one_letter_code
_entity_poly.pdbx_strand_id
1 'polypeptide(L)'
;MTLVYRLVIAAAMVVSGGVHAYLYLHGYGHIPTVGTGFLVQASVFCAVGVLLAVGAPRWFGWASGLLSAGALAAFGLSRTVGLFGFVETGWEPAPYALISVIVEAVAVLAVAAWLAQMSRQRSNPGAGKNP
;
A
#
# COMPACT_ATOMS: atom_id res chain seq x y z
N MET A 1 -11.59 -1.28 13.60
CA MET A 1 -10.79 -0.29 12.86
C MET A 1 -11.49 1.03 12.99
N THR A 2 -10.82 2.06 13.52
CA THR A 2 -11.45 3.38 13.67
C THR A 2 -11.60 4.04 12.30
N LEU A 3 -12.49 5.04 12.20
CA LEU A 3 -12.71 5.78 10.97
C LEU A 3 -11.42 6.44 10.47
N VAL A 4 -10.59 6.95 11.37
CA VAL A 4 -9.31 7.61 11.04
C VAL A 4 -8.37 6.66 10.30
N TYR A 5 -8.06 5.48 10.86
CA TYR A 5 -7.22 4.50 10.17
C TYR A 5 -7.80 4.09 8.82
N ARG A 6 -9.13 4.00 8.74
CA ARG A 6 -9.82 3.62 7.52
C ARG A 6 -9.68 4.64 6.41
N LEU A 7 -9.86 5.91 6.71
CA LEU A 7 -9.69 6.96 5.73
C LEU A 7 -8.22 7.13 5.32
N VAL A 8 -7.28 7.03 6.28
CA VAL A 8 -5.84 7.12 5.97
C VAL A 8 -5.40 5.98 5.07
N ILE A 9 -5.75 4.73 5.40
CA ILE A 9 -5.39 3.57 4.57
C ILE A 9 -6.10 3.66 3.21
N ALA A 10 -7.39 4.00 3.17
CA ALA A 10 -8.12 4.14 1.91
C ALA A 10 -7.46 5.20 0.99
N ALA A 11 -7.13 6.37 1.53
CA ALA A 11 -6.48 7.44 0.77
C ALA A 11 -5.11 6.99 0.26
N ALA A 12 -4.30 6.32 1.10
CA ALA A 12 -3.00 5.82 0.68
C ALA A 12 -3.12 4.79 -0.46
N MET A 13 -4.08 3.87 -0.37
CA MET A 13 -4.32 2.87 -1.42
C MET A 13 -4.76 3.51 -2.74
N VAL A 14 -5.69 4.48 -2.71
CA VAL A 14 -6.13 5.18 -3.93
C VAL A 14 -5.00 5.99 -4.56
N VAL A 15 -4.23 6.74 -3.75
CA VAL A 15 -3.12 7.54 -4.26
C VAL A 15 -2.03 6.66 -4.85
N SER A 16 -1.61 5.59 -4.16
CA SER A 16 -0.60 4.68 -4.69
C SER A 16 -1.11 3.94 -5.95
N GLY A 17 -2.38 3.54 -6.00
CA GLY A 17 -2.99 2.97 -7.19
C GLY A 17 -2.97 3.92 -8.39
N GLY A 18 -3.25 5.21 -8.16
CA GLY A 18 -3.13 6.26 -9.18
C GLY A 18 -1.71 6.48 -9.67
N VAL A 19 -0.72 6.46 -8.77
CA VAL A 19 0.71 6.56 -9.11
C VAL A 19 1.15 5.36 -9.95
N HIS A 20 0.76 4.14 -9.58
CA HIS A 20 1.06 2.94 -10.37
C HIS A 20 0.41 2.96 -11.75
N ALA A 21 -0.84 3.45 -11.85
CA ALA A 21 -1.50 3.63 -13.14
C ALA A 21 -0.76 4.65 -14.01
N TYR A 22 -0.34 5.76 -13.43
CA TYR A 22 0.44 6.78 -14.14
C TYR A 22 1.77 6.18 -14.67
N LEU A 23 2.50 5.48 -13.82
CA LEU A 23 3.77 4.84 -14.14
C LEU A 23 3.60 3.75 -15.23
N TYR A 24 2.53 2.96 -15.17
CA TYR A 24 2.16 2.03 -16.23
C TYR A 24 2.02 2.75 -17.58
N LEU A 25 1.25 3.83 -17.62
CA LEU A 25 0.97 4.56 -18.87
C LEU A 25 2.18 5.32 -19.42
N HIS A 26 3.07 5.82 -18.56
CA HIS A 26 4.13 6.76 -18.95
C HIS A 26 5.55 6.20 -18.91
N GLY A 27 5.74 4.91 -18.66
CA GLY A 27 7.09 4.34 -18.67
C GLY A 27 7.18 2.83 -18.60
N TYR A 28 6.30 2.16 -17.84
CA TYR A 28 6.48 0.74 -17.57
C TYR A 28 5.59 -0.20 -18.39
N GLY A 29 4.52 0.30 -19.01
CA GLY A 29 3.50 -0.52 -19.64
C GLY A 29 3.99 -1.39 -20.79
N HIS A 30 5.10 -1.02 -21.42
CA HIS A 30 5.71 -1.76 -22.53
C HIS A 30 6.74 -2.81 -22.07
N ILE A 31 7.09 -2.84 -20.78
CA ILE A 31 8.08 -3.78 -20.24
C ILE A 31 7.35 -5.09 -19.88
N PRO A 32 7.68 -6.23 -20.50
CA PRO A 32 7.03 -7.51 -20.20
C PRO A 32 7.14 -7.85 -18.70
N THR A 33 6.07 -8.41 -18.13
CA THR A 33 5.91 -8.75 -16.70
C THR A 33 5.85 -7.53 -15.76
N VAL A 34 6.78 -6.57 -15.88
CA VAL A 34 6.82 -5.36 -15.05
C VAL A 34 5.58 -4.49 -15.31
N GLY A 35 5.27 -4.20 -16.57
CA GLY A 35 4.08 -3.45 -16.95
C GLY A 35 2.80 -4.12 -16.45
N THR A 36 2.67 -5.44 -16.61
CA THR A 36 1.53 -6.20 -16.07
C THR A 36 1.45 -6.08 -14.54
N GLY A 37 2.59 -6.14 -13.85
CA GLY A 37 2.68 -5.92 -12.41
C GLY A 37 2.13 -4.55 -12.00
N PHE A 38 2.59 -3.48 -12.65
CA PHE A 38 2.09 -2.12 -12.40
C PHE A 38 0.58 -1.99 -12.63
N LEU A 39 0.05 -2.57 -13.71
CA LEU A 39 -1.38 -2.53 -14.02
C LEU A 39 -2.21 -3.28 -12.97
N VAL A 40 -1.77 -4.47 -12.56
CA VAL A 40 -2.44 -5.26 -11.53
C VAL A 40 -2.39 -4.53 -10.20
N GLN A 41 -1.21 -4.01 -9.81
CA GLN A 41 -1.03 -3.25 -8.57
C GLN A 41 -1.93 -2.02 -8.54
N ALA A 42 -1.96 -1.23 -9.62
CA ALA A 42 -2.82 -0.07 -9.78
C ALA A 42 -4.31 -0.43 -9.59
N SER A 43 -4.75 -1.49 -10.28
CA SER A 43 -6.15 -1.93 -10.22
C SER A 43 -6.55 -2.39 -8.82
N VAL A 44 -5.71 -3.24 -8.20
CA VAL A 44 -5.96 -3.75 -6.85
C VAL A 44 -5.94 -2.63 -5.82
N PHE A 45 -4.98 -1.70 -5.91
CA PHE A 45 -4.84 -0.62 -4.94
C PHE A 45 -6.02 0.35 -5.02
N CYS A 46 -6.41 0.75 -6.23
CA CYS A 46 -7.60 1.56 -6.43
C CYS A 46 -8.87 0.87 -5.91
N ALA A 47 -9.08 -0.40 -6.27
CA ALA A 47 -10.25 -1.15 -5.83
C ALA A 47 -10.32 -1.29 -4.30
N VAL A 48 -9.21 -1.70 -3.67
CA VAL A 48 -9.10 -1.83 -2.21
C VAL A 48 -9.33 -0.48 -1.52
N GLY A 49 -8.75 0.60 -2.03
CA GLY A 49 -8.91 1.94 -1.49
C GLY A 49 -10.36 2.44 -1.55
N VAL A 50 -11.03 2.29 -2.70
CA VAL A 50 -12.45 2.65 -2.86
C VAL A 50 -13.33 1.79 -1.97
N LEU A 51 -13.11 0.48 -1.93
CA LEU A 51 -13.87 -0.45 -1.08
C LEU A 51 -13.72 -0.08 0.40
N LEU A 52 -12.49 0.22 0.84
CA LEU A 52 -12.24 0.73 2.19
C LEU A 52 -12.93 2.06 2.45
N ALA A 53 -13.00 2.98 1.48
CA ALA A 53 -13.73 4.23 1.66
C ALA A 53 -15.24 3.99 1.89
N VAL A 54 -15.87 3.09 1.12
CA VAL A 54 -17.33 2.93 1.15
C VAL A 54 -17.87 2.00 2.24
N GLY A 55 -17.13 0.97 2.65
CA GLY A 55 -17.68 0.09 3.70
C GLY A 55 -16.91 -1.17 4.03
N ALA A 56 -15.77 -1.42 3.38
CA ALA A 56 -15.24 -2.77 3.31
C ALA A 56 -14.93 -3.38 4.69
N PRO A 57 -15.06 -4.72 4.79
CA PRO A 57 -14.71 -5.44 6.00
C PRO A 57 -13.29 -5.12 6.46
N ARG A 58 -13.08 -5.12 7.79
CA ARG A 58 -11.78 -4.83 8.43
C ARG A 58 -10.60 -5.64 7.91
N TRP A 59 -10.82 -6.79 7.28
CA TRP A 59 -9.73 -7.60 6.73
C TRP A 59 -9.04 -6.92 5.53
N PHE A 60 -9.74 -6.04 4.80
CA PHE A 60 -9.13 -5.19 3.77
C PHE A 60 -8.03 -4.29 4.34
N GLY A 61 -8.10 -3.94 5.63
CA GLY A 61 -7.06 -3.15 6.30
C GLY A 61 -5.71 -3.86 6.33
N TRP A 62 -5.64 -5.10 6.83
CA TRP A 62 -4.35 -5.81 6.88
C TRP A 62 -3.89 -6.25 5.48
N ALA A 63 -4.82 -6.56 4.57
CA ALA A 63 -4.51 -6.82 3.17
C ALA A 63 -3.81 -5.61 2.51
N SER A 64 -4.27 -4.38 2.79
CA SER A 64 -3.65 -3.14 2.30
C SER A 64 -2.19 -3.01 2.74
N GLY A 65 -1.91 -3.36 4.00
CA GLY A 65 -0.54 -3.35 4.53
C GLY A 65 0.35 -4.38 3.86
N LEU A 66 -0.14 -5.61 3.64
CA LEU A 66 0.61 -6.67 2.96
C LEU A 66 0.91 -6.30 1.50
N LEU A 67 -0.10 -5.78 0.81
CA LEU A 67 0.00 -5.29 -0.57
C LEU A 67 1.05 -4.18 -0.71
N SER A 68 1.01 -3.19 0.18
CA SER A 68 1.97 -2.07 0.20
C SER A 68 3.39 -2.54 0.56
N ALA A 69 3.53 -3.46 1.52
CA ALA A 69 4.82 -4.04 1.86
C ALA A 69 5.41 -4.85 0.68
N GLY A 70 4.58 -5.59 -0.05
CA GLY A 70 4.99 -6.30 -1.26
C GLY A 70 5.48 -5.35 -2.36
N ALA A 71 4.80 -4.22 -2.57
CA ALA A 71 5.22 -3.21 -3.53
C ALA A 71 6.58 -2.58 -3.16
N LEU A 72 6.76 -2.20 -1.89
CA LEU A 72 8.04 -1.70 -1.38
C LEU A 72 9.18 -2.72 -1.53
N ALA A 73 8.88 -4.00 -1.28
CA ALA A 73 9.86 -5.07 -1.50
C ALA A 73 10.22 -5.23 -2.98
N ALA A 74 9.23 -5.20 -3.88
CA ALA A 74 9.46 -5.25 -5.32
C ALA A 74 10.29 -4.05 -5.81
N PHE A 75 10.02 -2.84 -5.30
CA PHE A 75 10.82 -1.65 -5.56
C PHE A 75 12.27 -1.83 -5.06
N GLY A 76 12.47 -2.29 -3.82
CA GLY A 76 13.79 -2.54 -3.27
C GLY A 76 14.57 -3.60 -4.07
N LEU A 77 13.90 -4.65 -4.53
CA LEU A 77 14.49 -5.66 -5.42
C LEU A 77 14.89 -5.04 -6.76
N SER A 78 14.04 -4.21 -7.37
CA SER A 78 14.38 -3.54 -8.63
C SER A 78 15.63 -2.65 -8.53
N ARG A 79 15.93 -2.10 -7.34
CA ARG A 79 17.13 -1.27 -7.08
C ARG A 79 18.37 -2.04 -6.65
N THR A 80 18.27 -3.35 -6.41
CA THR A 80 19.39 -4.15 -5.86
C THR A 80 19.78 -5.29 -6.79
N VAL A 81 18.96 -6.33 -6.83
CA VAL A 81 19.23 -7.56 -7.60
C VAL A 81 18.39 -7.64 -8.88
N GLY A 82 17.47 -6.70 -9.07
CA GLY A 82 16.50 -6.68 -10.14
C GLY A 82 15.25 -7.49 -9.84
N LEU A 83 14.22 -7.29 -10.68
CA LEU A 83 12.95 -7.99 -10.63
C LEU A 83 12.63 -8.49 -12.04
N PHE A 84 12.64 -9.81 -12.26
CA PHE A 84 12.43 -10.40 -13.61
C PHE A 84 13.40 -9.86 -14.68
N GLY A 85 14.65 -9.60 -14.31
CA GLY A 85 15.67 -9.02 -15.20
C GLY A 85 15.58 -7.50 -15.37
N PHE A 86 14.62 -6.85 -14.73
CA PHE A 86 14.49 -5.40 -14.69
C PHE A 86 15.24 -4.80 -13.51
N VAL A 87 16.19 -3.90 -13.78
CA VAL A 87 17.00 -3.20 -12.77
C VAL A 87 16.89 -1.70 -12.99
N GLU A 88 16.71 -0.95 -11.90
CA GLU A 88 16.63 0.50 -11.91
C GLU A 88 17.60 1.11 -10.91
N THR A 89 17.99 2.36 -11.15
CA THR A 89 18.88 3.09 -10.26
C THR A 89 18.26 4.42 -9.82
N GLY A 90 18.68 4.90 -8.65
CA GLY A 90 18.27 6.20 -8.13
C GLY A 90 16.81 6.27 -7.70
N TRP A 91 16.11 7.32 -8.13
CA TRP A 91 14.70 7.61 -7.83
C TRP A 91 13.86 7.85 -9.10
N GLU A 92 14.39 7.47 -10.26
CA GLU A 92 13.67 7.56 -11.51
C GLU A 92 12.58 6.47 -11.57
N PRO A 93 11.38 6.72 -12.14
CA PRO A 93 10.84 7.99 -12.61
C PRO A 93 10.53 8.98 -11.49
N ALA A 94 11.23 10.11 -11.47
CA ALA A 94 10.98 11.17 -10.49
C ALA A 94 9.78 12.04 -10.93
N PRO A 95 8.92 12.52 -10.01
CA PRO A 95 8.91 12.26 -8.56
C PRO A 95 8.09 11.02 -8.15
N TYR A 96 7.49 10.32 -9.11
CA TYR A 96 6.46 9.33 -8.89
C TYR A 96 6.93 8.10 -8.11
N ALA A 97 8.16 7.64 -8.36
CA ALA A 97 8.75 6.54 -7.58
C ALA A 97 8.83 6.87 -6.07
N LEU A 98 9.29 8.09 -5.74
CA LEU A 98 9.36 8.54 -4.35
C LEU A 98 7.97 8.71 -3.73
N ILE A 99 7.02 9.28 -4.47
CA ILE A 99 5.63 9.43 -4.00
C ILE A 99 5.04 8.06 -3.69
N SER A 100 5.23 7.07 -4.57
CA SER A 100 4.76 5.70 -4.33
C SER A 100 5.30 5.15 -3.00
N VAL A 101 6.62 5.20 -2.82
CA VAL A 101 7.29 4.69 -1.61
C VAL A 101 6.76 5.36 -0.34
N ILE A 102 6.60 6.68 -0.34
CA ILE A 102 6.08 7.42 0.82
C ILE A 102 4.64 6.97 1.14
N VAL A 103 3.79 6.90 0.12
CA VAL A 103 2.37 6.57 0.31
C VAL A 103 2.20 5.12 0.77
N GLU A 104 3.00 4.20 0.24
CA GLU A 104 3.01 2.80 0.64
C GLU A 104 3.55 2.62 2.06
N ALA A 105 4.60 3.36 2.43
CA ALA A 105 5.10 3.38 3.80
C ALA A 105 4.03 3.88 4.78
N VAL A 106 3.27 4.92 4.42
CA VAL A 106 2.13 5.40 5.22
C VAL A 106 1.09 4.30 5.40
N ALA A 107 0.74 3.57 4.34
CA ALA A 107 -0.22 2.46 4.44
C ALA A 107 0.28 1.36 5.39
N VAL A 108 1.55 0.93 5.26
CA VAL A 108 2.16 -0.08 6.13
C VAL A 108 2.14 0.39 7.59
N LEU A 109 2.58 1.62 7.86
CA LEU A 109 2.65 2.17 9.22
C LEU A 109 1.26 2.36 9.84
N ALA A 110 0.28 2.84 9.07
CA ALA A 110 -1.10 2.99 9.53
C ALA A 110 -1.73 1.64 9.89
N VAL A 111 -1.49 0.60 9.09
CA VAL A 111 -1.95 -0.76 9.37
C VAL A 111 -1.26 -1.33 10.61
N ALA A 112 0.07 -1.16 10.73
CA ALA A 112 0.82 -1.63 11.89
C ALA A 112 0.33 -0.97 13.19
N ALA A 113 0.12 0.35 13.17
CA ALA A 113 -0.42 1.10 14.31
C ALA A 113 -1.83 0.63 14.68
N TRP A 114 -2.70 0.41 13.69
CA TRP A 114 -4.04 -0.12 13.91
C TRP A 114 -4.01 -1.53 14.55
N LEU A 115 -3.17 -2.43 14.04
CA LEU A 115 -3.03 -3.79 14.57
C LEU A 115 -2.46 -3.79 16.00
N ALA A 116 -1.46 -2.94 16.27
CA ALA A 116 -0.89 -2.76 17.61
C ALA A 116 -1.91 -2.20 18.61
N GLN A 117 -2.78 -1.28 18.18
CA GLN A 117 -3.87 -0.81 19.03
C GLN A 117 -4.88 -1.93 19.32
N MET A 118 -5.21 -2.74 18.31
CA MET A 118 -6.16 -3.85 18.46
C MET A 118 -5.62 -4.96 19.37
N SER A 119 -4.31 -5.26 19.31
CA SER A 119 -3.69 -6.22 20.21
C SER A 119 -3.70 -5.71 21.66
N ARG A 120 -3.35 -4.43 21.90
CA ARG A 120 -3.41 -3.80 23.22
C ARG A 120 -4.80 -3.86 23.85
N GLN A 121 -5.85 -3.60 23.07
CA GLN A 121 -7.23 -3.69 23.54
C GLN A 121 -7.64 -5.12 23.92
N ARG A 122 -7.16 -6.13 23.19
CA ARG A 122 -7.40 -7.54 23.53
C ARG A 122 -6.66 -7.97 24.78
N SER A 123 -5.45 -7.46 25.00
CA SER A 123 -4.63 -7.78 26.17
C SER A 123 -5.08 -7.06 27.45
N ASN A 124 -5.87 -5.99 27.35
CA ASN A 124 -6.39 -5.26 28.51
C ASN A 124 -7.93 -5.15 28.53
N PRO A 125 -8.65 -6.27 28.75
CA PRO A 125 -10.12 -6.28 28.78
C PRO A 125 -10.74 -5.58 30.00
N GLY A 126 -9.94 -5.20 31.01
CA GLY A 126 -10.41 -4.63 32.28
C GLY A 126 -10.55 -3.10 32.35
N ALA A 127 -9.91 -2.34 31.45
CA ALA A 127 -9.90 -0.87 31.51
C ALA A 127 -11.22 -0.18 31.12
N GLY A 128 -12.22 -0.93 30.64
CA GLY A 128 -13.55 -0.43 30.30
C GLY A 128 -14.62 -0.66 31.36
N LYS A 129 -14.25 -1.18 32.55
CA LYS A 129 -15.17 -1.44 33.66
C LYS A 129 -14.69 -0.69 34.91
N ASN A 130 -14.83 0.64 34.91
CA ASN A 130 -14.88 1.39 36.16
C ASN A 130 -16.32 1.91 36.32
N PRO A 131 -16.92 1.76 37.53
CA PRO A 131 -18.35 1.95 37.80
C PRO A 131 -18.85 3.38 37.60
#